data_AF-A0A7X5LKX8-F1
#
_entry.id   AF-A0A7X5LKX8-F1
#
_cell.length_a   1.000
_cell.length_b   1.000
_cell.length_c   1.000
_cell.angle_alpha   90.00
_cell.angle_beta   90.00
_cell.angle_gamma   90.00
#
_symmetry.space_group_name_H-M   'P 1'
#
loop_
_entity.id
_entity.type
_entity.pdbx_description
1 polymer ?
#
loop_
_entity_poly.entity_id
_entity_poly.type
_entity_poly.pdbx_seq_one_letter_code
_entity_poly.pdbx_strand_id
1 'polypeptide(L)'
;MVMCIKQLTAIYVLWLLMLCSALVEPATASSTESSKYQMAERQPVKRVSLQQQESEQTASDKSFTHHRFGEIHFGNDVASISLSYQLLGDQNNGCQYIAFKKYPSLAVMVMDGTIEHADLEIHSHTDKHGLFKQSIFQALATGQQSLAEFRQQSPEVEIYDHEYLPGVYLHWYNNDKTRAVVIEYVNGQVDRVKVGLVPSVLWVEGCA
;
A
#
# COMPACT_ATOMS: atom_id res chain seq x y z
N MET A 1 18.07 -29.70 40.99
CA MET A 1 16.84 -30.50 41.21
C MET A 1 16.12 -30.56 39.88
N VAL A 2 16.05 -31.76 39.29
CA VAL A 2 15.67 -32.01 37.89
C VAL A 2 14.26 -32.60 37.86
N MET A 3 13.33 -31.97 37.13
CA MET A 3 12.06 -32.54 36.65
C MET A 3 11.78 -31.80 35.32
N CYS A 4 11.86 -32.36 34.11
CA CYS A 4 11.35 -33.61 33.54
C CYS A 4 9.82 -33.69 33.54
N ILE A 5 9.19 -33.06 32.54
CA ILE A 5 7.85 -33.40 32.07
C ILE A 5 7.92 -33.51 30.54
N LYS A 6 8.04 -34.76 30.08
CA LYS A 6 7.70 -35.18 28.72
C LYS A 6 6.35 -35.88 28.78
N GLN A 7 5.64 -35.84 27.64
CA GLN A 7 4.53 -36.70 27.21
C GLN A 7 3.09 -36.28 27.59
N LEU A 8 2.37 -35.83 26.56
CA LEU A 8 0.94 -36.03 26.28
C LEU A 8 0.76 -35.78 24.77
N THR A 9 1.32 -36.60 23.89
CA THR A 9 0.62 -37.66 23.13
C THR A 9 -0.85 -37.37 22.80
N ALA A 10 -1.06 -36.91 21.57
CA ALA A 10 -1.78 -37.67 20.54
C ALA A 10 -3.20 -38.17 20.91
N ILE A 11 -4.17 -37.27 20.98
CA ILE A 11 -5.59 -37.57 20.77
C ILE A 11 -6.18 -36.32 20.10
N TYR A 12 -6.64 -36.43 18.86
CA TYR A 12 -7.53 -35.52 18.09
C TYR A 12 -7.29 -35.59 16.57
N VAL A 13 -6.45 -36.52 16.10
CA VAL A 13 -6.55 -37.06 14.73
C VAL A 13 -7.53 -38.22 14.75
N LEU A 14 -8.86 -37.97 14.82
CA LEU A 14 -9.90 -38.95 14.40
C LEU A 14 -11.37 -38.49 14.59
N TRP A 15 -11.70 -37.20 14.53
CA TRP A 15 -13.11 -36.75 14.50
C TRP A 15 -13.40 -35.93 13.24
N LEU A 16 -14.24 -36.52 12.38
CA LEU A 16 -15.03 -35.89 11.32
C LEU A 16 -14.34 -35.52 10.00
N LEU A 17 -13.64 -36.51 9.43
CA LEU A 17 -13.93 -36.89 8.04
C LEU A 17 -15.26 -37.64 8.02
N MET A 18 -16.40 -36.95 7.86
CA MET A 18 -17.65 -37.60 7.43
C MET A 18 -18.70 -36.58 7.00
N LEU A 19 -19.18 -36.77 5.77
CA LEU A 19 -20.49 -36.37 5.23
C LEU A 19 -20.76 -34.86 5.03
N CYS A 20 -20.62 -34.39 3.79
CA CYS A 20 -21.80 -34.20 2.93
C CYS A 20 -21.40 -33.96 1.48
N SER A 21 -21.64 -34.97 0.67
CA SER A 21 -21.80 -34.87 -0.78
C SER A 21 -23.15 -34.22 -1.11
N ALA A 22 -23.26 -33.68 -2.33
CA ALA A 22 -24.44 -33.05 -2.97
C ALA A 22 -24.61 -31.54 -2.65
N LEU A 23 -24.85 -30.64 -3.60
CA LEU A 23 -25.49 -30.80 -4.91
C LEU A 23 -24.70 -30.08 -6.02
N VAL A 24 -24.62 -30.77 -7.16
CA VAL A 24 -24.42 -30.20 -8.49
C VAL A 24 -25.78 -29.68 -8.96
N GLU A 25 -25.87 -28.40 -9.30
CA GLU A 25 -27.00 -27.86 -10.06
C GLU A 25 -26.58 -27.63 -11.53
N PRO A 26 -27.44 -28.01 -12.50
CA PRO A 26 -27.14 -27.90 -13.92
C PRO A 26 -27.33 -26.47 -14.44
N ALA A 27 -26.48 -26.12 -15.40
CA ALA A 27 -26.59 -24.93 -16.23
C ALA A 27 -27.94 -24.86 -16.94
N THR A 28 -28.66 -23.74 -16.76
CA THR A 28 -29.76 -23.34 -17.62
C THR A 28 -29.29 -22.26 -18.58
N ALA A 29 -29.03 -22.68 -19.81
CA ALA A 29 -29.00 -21.78 -20.96
C ALA A 29 -30.42 -21.30 -21.25
N SER A 30 -30.60 -20.00 -21.52
CA SER A 30 -31.84 -19.50 -22.12
C SER A 30 -31.57 -18.30 -23.03
N SER A 31 -31.96 -18.53 -24.28
CA SER A 31 -32.46 -17.62 -25.32
C SER A 31 -31.68 -16.37 -25.71
N THR A 32 -31.14 -16.48 -26.92
CA THR A 32 -31.05 -15.47 -27.96
C THR A 32 -32.33 -14.63 -28.08
N GLU A 33 -32.20 -13.31 -27.93
CA GLU A 33 -33.16 -12.36 -28.47
C GLU A 33 -32.48 -11.43 -29.48
N SER A 34 -32.83 -11.63 -30.74
CA SER A 34 -32.48 -10.77 -31.87
C SER A 34 -33.33 -9.50 -31.78
N SER A 35 -32.72 -8.40 -31.34
CA SER A 35 -33.34 -7.08 -31.44
C SER A 35 -32.65 -6.26 -32.52
N LYS A 36 -33.35 -6.12 -33.65
CA LYS A 36 -33.10 -5.13 -34.68
C LYS A 36 -33.30 -3.74 -34.07
N TYR A 37 -32.20 -3.03 -33.80
CA TYR A 37 -32.26 -1.59 -33.57
C TYR A 37 -31.61 -0.82 -34.70
N GLN A 38 -32.39 0.17 -35.14
CA GLN A 38 -32.23 1.02 -36.29
C GLN A 38 -30.94 1.84 -36.19
N MET A 39 -30.21 1.95 -37.31
CA MET A 39 -29.18 2.95 -37.48
C MET A 39 -29.84 4.32 -37.64
N ALA A 40 -29.95 5.05 -36.54
CA ALA A 40 -30.17 6.49 -36.56
C ALA A 40 -28.82 7.19 -36.78
N GLU A 41 -28.76 7.99 -37.83
CA GLU A 41 -27.68 8.92 -38.17
C GLU A 41 -27.30 9.77 -36.95
N ARG A 42 -26.11 9.53 -36.41
CA ARG A 42 -25.54 10.37 -35.35
C ARG A 42 -24.94 11.61 -35.99
N GLN A 43 -25.53 12.76 -35.68
CA GLN A 43 -24.90 14.06 -35.86
C GLN A 43 -23.57 14.10 -35.09
N PRO A 44 -22.55 14.84 -35.57
CA PRO A 44 -21.25 14.93 -34.92
C PRO A 44 -21.41 15.52 -33.51
N VAL A 45 -21.26 14.67 -32.50
CA VAL A 45 -21.16 15.07 -31.10
C VAL A 45 -19.85 15.84 -30.97
N LYS A 46 -19.98 17.14 -30.70
CA LYS A 46 -18.87 18.03 -30.34
C LYS A 46 -18.18 17.40 -29.12
N ARG A 47 -16.98 16.86 -29.34
CA ARG A 47 -16.12 16.25 -28.33
C ARG A 47 -15.81 17.32 -27.27
N VAL A 48 -16.65 17.42 -26.25
CA VAL A 48 -16.34 18.18 -25.04
C VAL A 48 -15.20 17.42 -24.39
N SER A 49 -14.01 18.01 -24.46
CA SER A 49 -12.82 17.57 -23.78
C SER A 49 -13.18 17.35 -22.31
N LEU A 50 -13.26 16.09 -21.88
CA LEU A 50 -13.10 15.72 -20.48
C LEU A 50 -11.66 16.06 -20.12
N GLN A 51 -11.42 17.34 -19.84
CA GLN A 51 -10.32 17.72 -18.98
C GLN A 51 -10.67 17.11 -17.63
N GLN A 52 -9.97 16.02 -17.30
CA GLN A 52 -9.83 15.53 -15.95
C GLN A 52 -9.48 16.74 -15.08
N GLN A 53 -10.47 17.21 -14.32
CA GLN A 53 -10.20 18.02 -13.16
C GLN A 53 -9.58 17.08 -12.13
N GLU A 54 -8.29 16.80 -12.30
CA GLU A 54 -7.43 16.56 -11.15
C GLU A 54 -7.54 17.83 -10.32
N SER A 55 -8.35 17.74 -9.27
CA SER A 55 -8.51 18.80 -8.29
C SER A 55 -7.12 19.16 -7.78
N GLU A 56 -6.68 20.37 -8.12
CA GLU A 56 -5.56 21.07 -7.52
C GLU A 56 -5.84 21.18 -6.02
N GLN A 57 -5.46 20.11 -5.32
CA GLN A 57 -5.52 20.03 -3.89
C GLN A 57 -4.33 20.86 -3.40
N THR A 58 -4.62 22.08 -2.96
CA THR A 58 -3.68 22.96 -2.25
C THR A 58 -3.37 22.33 -0.88
N ALA A 59 -2.72 21.17 -0.91
CA ALA A 59 -2.26 20.45 0.25
C ALA A 59 -0.99 21.14 0.74
N SER A 60 -1.04 21.60 1.99
CA SER A 60 0.11 21.88 2.85
C SER A 60 1.35 21.09 2.40
N ASP A 61 2.47 21.78 2.12
CA ASP A 61 3.76 21.30 1.55
C ASP A 61 4.42 20.08 2.25
N LYS A 62 3.75 19.44 3.19
CA LYS A 62 4.22 18.32 4.01
C LYS A 62 3.31 17.09 3.98
N SER A 63 2.23 17.09 3.20
CA SER A 63 1.37 15.90 3.12
C SER A 63 2.01 14.83 2.23
N PHE A 64 1.97 13.58 2.67
CA PHE A 64 2.23 12.44 1.80
C PHE A 64 1.10 12.36 0.77
N THR A 65 1.49 12.12 -0.48
CA THR A 65 0.59 11.71 -1.55
C THR A 65 1.21 10.50 -2.23
N HIS A 66 0.44 9.76 -3.03
CA HIS A 66 0.99 8.66 -3.83
C HIS A 66 2.18 9.08 -4.70
N HIS A 67 2.29 10.36 -5.08
CA HIS A 67 3.28 10.85 -6.04
C HIS A 67 4.51 11.52 -5.42
N ARG A 68 4.41 12.02 -4.19
CA ARG A 68 5.46 12.82 -3.58
C ARG A 68 5.42 12.89 -2.07
N PHE A 69 6.57 13.26 -1.51
CA PHE A 69 6.73 13.78 -0.15
C PHE A 69 7.42 15.14 -0.17
N GLY A 70 6.67 16.22 0.07
CA GLY A 70 7.21 17.58 -0.03
C GLY A 70 7.78 17.85 -1.43
N GLU A 71 9.10 18.00 -1.51
CA GLU A 71 9.87 18.24 -2.74
C GLU A 71 10.41 16.95 -3.40
N ILE A 72 10.21 15.79 -2.76
CA ILE A 72 10.67 14.50 -3.27
C ILE A 72 9.56 13.90 -4.14
N HIS A 73 9.82 13.74 -5.45
CA HIS A 73 8.87 13.17 -6.40
C HIS A 73 9.32 11.77 -6.83
N PHE A 74 8.44 10.78 -6.68
CA PHE A 74 8.74 9.39 -7.05
C PHE A 74 8.72 9.21 -8.58
N GLY A 75 9.76 8.56 -9.10
CA GLY A 75 10.04 8.40 -10.54
C GLY A 75 10.93 9.50 -11.14
N ASN A 76 11.30 10.52 -10.38
CA ASN A 76 12.28 11.50 -10.84
C ASN A 76 13.71 11.02 -10.57
N ASP A 77 14.65 11.49 -11.39
CA ASP A 77 16.08 11.33 -11.15
C ASP A 77 16.49 12.12 -9.89
N VAL A 78 17.23 11.50 -8.99
CA VAL A 78 17.74 12.14 -7.76
C VAL A 78 18.59 13.37 -8.07
N ALA A 79 19.33 13.37 -9.18
CA ALA A 79 20.17 14.49 -9.63
C ALA A 79 19.34 15.70 -10.10
N SER A 80 18.04 15.51 -10.40
CA SER A 80 17.13 16.61 -10.77
C SER A 80 16.65 17.43 -9.55
N ILE A 81 16.85 16.92 -8.33
CA ILE A 81 16.39 17.57 -7.10
C ILE A 81 17.50 18.44 -6.51
N SER A 82 17.16 19.68 -6.12
CA SER A 82 18.11 20.62 -5.49
C SER A 82 18.42 20.34 -4.03
N LEU A 83 18.00 19.19 -3.49
CA LEU A 83 18.16 18.83 -2.09
C LEU A 83 19.49 18.11 -1.87
N SER A 84 20.25 18.56 -0.88
CA SER A 84 21.43 17.82 -0.44
C SER A 84 21.04 16.55 0.29
N TYR A 85 21.75 15.45 0.03
CA TYR A 85 21.57 14.17 0.68
C TYR A 85 22.90 13.56 1.14
N GLN A 86 22.79 12.50 1.94
CA GLN A 86 23.88 11.63 2.32
C GLN A 86 23.50 10.18 2.00
N LEU A 87 24.50 9.33 1.75
CA LEU A 87 24.29 7.91 1.48
C LEU A 87 24.02 7.15 2.78
N LEU A 88 23.07 6.22 2.75
CA LEU A 88 22.77 5.29 3.83
C LEU A 88 23.25 3.90 3.41
N GLY A 89 24.56 3.66 3.56
CA GLY A 89 25.19 2.39 3.19
C GLY A 89 25.69 2.32 1.75
N ASP A 90 26.18 1.13 1.38
CA ASP A 90 26.79 0.86 0.08
C ASP A 90 25.72 0.62 -1.00
N GLN A 91 26.08 0.89 -2.25
CA GLN A 91 25.22 0.60 -3.40
C GLN A 91 25.29 -0.91 -3.73
N ASN A 92 24.12 -1.54 -3.87
CA ASN A 92 23.99 -2.94 -4.29
C ASN A 92 23.16 -3.04 -5.57
N ASN A 93 23.74 -3.53 -6.66
CA ASN A 93 23.05 -3.72 -7.96
C ASN A 93 22.23 -2.50 -8.43
N GLY A 94 22.78 -1.30 -8.30
CA GLY A 94 22.09 -0.06 -8.70
C GLY A 94 21.10 0.49 -7.66
N CYS A 95 20.82 -0.26 -6.59
CA CYS A 95 20.00 0.16 -5.45
C CYS A 95 20.86 0.83 -4.38
N GLN A 96 20.45 2.01 -3.91
CA GLN A 96 21.05 2.69 -2.77
C GLN A 96 20.00 3.46 -1.96
N TYR A 97 20.10 3.41 -0.64
CA TYR A 97 19.36 4.32 0.23
C TYR A 97 20.12 5.63 0.44
N ILE A 98 19.37 6.73 0.48
CA ILE A 98 19.87 8.07 0.82
C ILE A 98 18.99 8.71 1.89
N ALA A 99 19.53 9.69 2.61
CA ALA A 99 18.75 10.58 3.46
C ALA A 99 18.96 12.04 3.02
N PHE A 100 17.87 12.73 2.70
CA PHE A 100 17.94 14.17 2.44
C PHE A 100 18.16 14.93 3.75
N LYS A 101 19.05 15.92 3.76
CA LYS A 101 19.35 16.72 4.96
C LYS A 101 18.11 17.44 5.51
N LYS A 102 17.19 17.82 4.63
CA LYS A 102 15.91 18.46 4.99
C LYS A 102 14.93 17.48 5.65
N TYR A 103 15.06 16.19 5.37
CA TYR A 103 14.16 15.12 5.82
C TYR A 103 14.98 13.95 6.39
N PRO A 104 15.70 14.16 7.51
CA PRO A 104 16.67 13.18 8.01
C PRO A 104 16.03 11.90 8.56
N SER A 105 14.72 11.91 8.79
CA SER A 105 13.95 10.73 9.20
C SER A 105 13.46 9.86 8.04
N LEU A 106 13.62 10.32 6.79
CA LEU A 106 13.25 9.56 5.61
C LEU A 106 14.46 8.86 5.01
N ALA A 107 14.37 7.53 4.92
CA ALA A 107 15.23 6.75 4.05
C ALA A 107 14.58 6.72 2.66
N VAL A 108 15.30 7.16 1.64
CA VAL A 108 14.80 7.21 0.27
C VAL A 108 15.56 6.19 -0.55
N MET A 109 14.84 5.24 -1.14
CA MET A 109 15.40 4.24 -2.02
C MET A 109 15.57 4.83 -3.42
N VAL A 110 16.78 4.73 -3.95
CA VAL A 110 17.14 5.14 -5.30
C VAL A 110 17.61 3.91 -6.07
N MET A 111 17.01 3.67 -7.24
CA MET A 111 17.41 2.60 -8.15
C MET A 111 17.87 3.21 -9.47
N ASP A 112 19.12 2.97 -9.85
CA ASP A 112 19.74 3.49 -11.09
C ASP A 112 19.53 5.01 -11.25
N GLY A 113 19.66 5.75 -10.15
CA GLY A 113 19.47 7.20 -10.09
C GLY A 113 18.01 7.65 -9.96
N THR A 114 17.03 6.76 -10.09
CA THR A 114 15.59 7.08 -9.98
C THR A 114 15.10 6.91 -8.54
N ILE A 115 14.33 7.88 -8.05
CA ILE A 115 13.71 7.80 -6.73
C ILE A 115 12.52 6.85 -6.78
N GLU A 116 12.66 5.68 -6.15
CA GLU A 116 11.68 4.60 -6.18
C GLU A 116 10.62 4.77 -5.09
N HIS A 117 11.05 4.85 -3.84
CA HIS A 117 10.16 5.05 -2.70
C HIS A 117 10.85 5.76 -1.54
N ALA A 118 10.06 6.22 -0.59
CA ALA A 118 10.53 6.73 0.70
C ALA A 118 9.93 5.93 1.84
N ASP A 119 10.79 5.55 2.78
CA ASP A 119 10.48 4.81 3.97
C ASP A 119 10.59 5.72 5.18
N LEU A 120 9.59 5.61 6.05
CA LEU A 120 9.55 6.31 7.31
C LEU A 120 9.20 5.37 8.44
N GLU A 121 10.08 5.35 9.43
CA GLU A 121 9.82 4.65 10.67
C GLU A 121 9.02 5.52 11.65
N ILE A 122 7.91 4.98 12.14
CA ILE A 122 7.02 5.62 13.10
C ILE A 122 7.26 4.99 14.47
N HIS A 123 8.37 5.38 15.10
CA HIS A 123 8.65 4.99 16.48
C HIS A 123 7.88 5.94 17.40
N SER A 124 6.75 5.46 17.95
CA SER A 124 5.76 6.18 18.79
C SER A 124 4.61 6.83 18.02
N HIS A 125 3.40 6.79 18.61
CA HIS A 125 2.11 7.34 18.13
C HIS A 125 2.09 8.86 17.82
N THR A 126 3.24 9.49 17.66
CA THR A 126 3.36 10.90 17.36
C THR A 126 3.72 11.05 15.88
N ASP A 127 2.71 11.35 15.08
CA ASP A 127 2.89 11.88 13.72
C ASP A 127 3.50 13.30 13.79
N LYS A 128 4.77 13.39 14.21
CA LYS A 128 5.48 14.67 14.39
C LYS A 128 5.60 15.46 13.10
N HIS A 129 5.46 14.78 11.96
CA HIS A 129 5.60 15.36 10.63
C HIS A 129 4.25 15.69 9.97
N GLY A 130 3.11 15.33 10.60
CA GLY A 130 1.77 15.57 10.06
C GLY A 130 1.48 14.79 8.77
N LEU A 131 2.08 13.63 8.65
CA LEU A 131 2.09 12.71 7.51
C LEU A 131 0.73 12.13 7.22
N PHE A 132 0.04 11.73 8.29
CA PHE A 132 -1.28 11.16 8.21
C PHE A 132 -2.35 12.25 8.25
N LYS A 133 -1.96 13.52 8.43
CA LYS A 133 -2.92 14.61 8.43
C LYS A 133 -3.68 14.61 7.10
N GLN A 134 -5.00 14.46 7.18
CA GLN A 134 -5.89 14.35 6.02
C GLN A 134 -5.71 13.10 5.14
N SER A 135 -4.95 12.09 5.59
CA SER A 135 -4.91 10.79 4.93
C SER A 135 -6.01 9.87 5.48
N ILE A 136 -6.39 8.85 4.70
CA ILE A 136 -7.35 7.83 5.15
C ILE A 136 -6.84 7.07 6.38
N PHE A 137 -5.52 7.04 6.60
CA PHE A 137 -4.89 6.34 7.71
C PHE A 137 -4.84 7.14 9.01
N GLN A 138 -5.29 8.40 9.03
CA GLN A 138 -5.17 9.27 10.22
C GLN A 138 -5.78 8.67 11.48
N ALA A 139 -7.03 8.19 11.37
CA ALA A 139 -7.75 7.65 12.52
C ALA A 139 -7.11 6.34 13.01
N LEU A 140 -6.61 5.51 12.09
CA LEU A 140 -5.88 4.29 12.42
C LEU A 140 -4.54 4.60 13.10
N ALA A 141 -3.75 5.51 12.54
CA ALA A 141 -2.43 5.87 13.06
C ALA A 141 -2.48 6.54 14.45
N THR A 142 -3.57 7.26 14.75
CA THR A 142 -3.80 7.93 16.05
C THR A 142 -4.54 7.05 17.06
N GLY A 143 -4.88 5.81 16.71
CA GLY A 143 -5.63 4.89 17.58
C GLY A 143 -7.10 5.30 17.81
N GLN A 144 -7.62 6.25 17.04
CA GLN A 144 -9.03 6.64 17.07
C GLN A 144 -9.94 5.60 16.40
N GLN A 145 -9.35 4.71 15.60
CA GLN A 145 -10.01 3.65 14.87
C GLN A 145 -9.20 2.35 14.99
N SER A 146 -9.90 1.23 15.17
CA SER A 146 -9.30 -0.10 15.14
C SER A 146 -9.07 -0.59 13.71
N LEU A 147 -8.16 -1.54 13.51
CA LEU A 147 -7.94 -2.17 12.20
C LEU A 147 -9.22 -2.80 11.61
N ALA A 148 -10.08 -3.37 12.45
CA ALA A 148 -11.35 -3.97 12.02
C ALA A 148 -12.33 -2.91 11.47
N GLU A 149 -12.46 -1.78 12.16
CA GLU A 149 -13.28 -0.65 11.69
C GLU A 149 -12.69 -0.04 10.42
N PHE A 150 -11.36 0.09 10.35
CA PHE A 150 -10.66 0.61 9.17
C PHE A 150 -10.95 -0.23 7.93
N ARG A 151 -10.85 -1.56 8.04
CA ARG A 151 -11.16 -2.50 6.96
C ARG A 151 -12.60 -2.35 6.43
N GLN A 152 -13.56 -2.05 7.30
CA GLN A 152 -14.94 -1.86 6.89
C GLN A 152 -15.15 -0.52 6.16
N GLN A 153 -14.42 0.52 6.56
CA GLN A 153 -14.59 1.88 6.02
C GLN A 153 -13.75 2.15 4.77
N SER A 154 -12.64 1.43 4.58
CA SER A 154 -11.70 1.62 3.47
C SER A 154 -11.51 0.32 2.66
N PRO A 155 -12.56 -0.19 1.98
CA PRO A 155 -12.51 -1.46 1.25
C PRO A 155 -11.54 -1.45 0.04
N GLU A 156 -11.10 -0.26 -0.40
CA GLU A 156 -10.11 -0.07 -1.44
C GLU A 156 -8.66 -0.37 -0.99
N VAL A 157 -8.43 -0.49 0.31
CA VAL A 157 -7.11 -0.82 0.87
C VAL A 157 -6.95 -2.33 0.94
N GLU A 158 -5.98 -2.85 0.20
CA GLU A 158 -5.66 -4.27 0.20
C GLU A 158 -4.87 -4.61 1.47
N ILE A 159 -5.20 -5.73 2.13
CA ILE A 159 -4.59 -6.12 3.41
C ILE A 159 -3.93 -7.48 3.25
N TYR A 160 -2.65 -7.56 3.60
CA TYR A 160 -1.82 -8.77 3.52
C TYR A 160 -1.22 -9.09 4.88
N ASP A 161 -0.98 -10.37 5.17
CA ASP A 161 -0.27 -10.75 6.39
C ASP A 161 1.17 -10.28 6.33
N HIS A 162 1.70 -9.81 7.48
CA HIS A 162 3.08 -9.39 7.56
C HIS A 162 4.03 -10.60 7.55
N GLU A 163 5.14 -10.53 6.80
CA GLU A 163 6.01 -11.69 6.56
C GLU A 163 6.79 -12.13 7.81
N TYR A 164 7.32 -11.16 8.58
CA TYR A 164 8.23 -11.44 9.70
C TYR A 164 7.67 -11.16 11.11
N LEU A 165 6.65 -10.32 11.23
CA LEU A 165 6.14 -9.79 12.50
C LEU A 165 4.64 -10.07 12.64
N PRO A 166 4.11 -10.13 13.88
CA PRO A 166 2.66 -10.27 14.10
C PRO A 166 1.94 -8.96 13.73
N GLY A 167 1.50 -8.88 12.47
CA GLY A 167 0.89 -7.69 11.90
C GLY A 167 0.34 -7.91 10.49
N VAL A 168 0.01 -6.81 9.83
CA VAL A 168 -0.45 -6.79 8.44
C VAL A 168 0.21 -5.65 7.67
N TYR A 169 0.33 -5.82 6.35
CA TYR A 169 0.56 -4.72 5.41
C TYR A 169 -0.78 -4.18 4.92
N LEU A 170 -0.91 -2.85 4.87
CA LEU A 170 -2.04 -2.16 4.26
C LEU A 170 -1.55 -1.46 2.99
N HIS A 171 -2.00 -1.91 1.82
CA HIS A 171 -1.61 -1.36 0.53
C HIS A 171 -2.73 -0.49 -0.02
N TRP A 172 -2.48 0.82 -0.12
CA TRP A 172 -3.38 1.76 -0.77
C TRP A 172 -2.75 2.24 -2.06
N TYR A 173 -3.34 1.82 -3.17
CA TYR A 173 -2.85 2.16 -4.51
C TYR A 173 -3.50 3.43 -5.03
N ASN A 174 -2.79 4.12 -5.90
CA ASN A 174 -3.43 5.10 -6.78
C ASN A 174 -4.29 4.39 -7.85
N ASN A 175 -5.09 5.16 -8.59
CA ASN A 175 -6.10 4.63 -9.51
C ASN A 175 -5.55 3.70 -10.60
N ASP A 176 -4.32 3.93 -11.07
CA ASP A 176 -3.67 3.13 -12.12
C ASP A 176 -2.74 2.04 -11.57
N LYS A 177 -2.67 1.88 -10.24
CA LYS A 177 -1.80 0.93 -9.53
C LYS A 177 -0.31 1.05 -9.87
N THR A 178 0.15 2.22 -10.32
CA THR A 178 1.58 2.48 -10.56
C THR A 178 2.31 2.93 -9.30
N ARG A 179 1.57 3.33 -8.26
CA ARG A 179 2.09 3.85 -7.00
C ARG A 179 1.26 3.34 -5.83
N ALA A 180 1.87 3.22 -4.67
CA ALA A 180 1.17 2.85 -3.45
C ALA A 180 1.72 3.57 -2.22
N VAL A 181 0.85 3.70 -1.22
CA VAL A 181 1.21 3.89 0.19
C VAL A 181 1.09 2.53 0.87
N VAL A 182 2.16 2.08 1.53
CA VAL A 182 2.21 0.83 2.28
C VAL A 182 2.37 1.17 3.76
N ILE A 183 1.46 0.66 4.58
CA ILE A 183 1.53 0.78 6.04
C ILE A 183 1.88 -0.58 6.62
N GLU A 184 2.96 -0.64 7.40
CA GLU A 184 3.25 -1.80 8.25
C GLU A 184 2.53 -1.58 9.59
N TYR A 185 1.47 -2.36 9.82
CA TYR A 185 0.68 -2.31 11.05
C TYR A 185 1.01 -3.52 11.92
N VAL A 186 1.88 -3.33 12.90
CA VAL A 186 2.47 -4.39 13.71
C VAL A 186 2.11 -4.16 15.18
N ASN A 187 1.78 -5.23 15.91
CA ASN A 187 1.44 -5.16 17.34
C ASN A 187 0.33 -4.14 17.67
N GLY A 188 -0.63 -3.94 16.76
CA GLY A 188 -1.75 -3.03 17.00
C GLY A 188 -1.45 -1.55 16.79
N GLN A 189 -0.35 -1.20 16.11
CA GLN A 189 0.01 0.18 15.80
C GLN A 189 0.67 0.29 14.42
N VAL A 190 0.69 1.50 13.87
CA VAL A 190 1.48 1.80 12.67
C VAL A 190 2.96 1.88 13.05
N ASP A 191 3.79 1.04 12.45
CA ASP A 191 5.22 0.93 12.73
C ASP A 191 6.06 1.61 11.64
N ARG A 192 5.71 1.39 10.37
CA ARG A 192 6.41 1.97 9.21
C ARG A 192 5.43 2.39 8.13
N VAL A 193 5.81 3.42 7.39
CA VAL A 193 5.12 3.89 6.17
C VAL A 193 6.11 3.87 5.01
N LYS A 194 5.72 3.27 3.90
CA LYS A 194 6.42 3.38 2.62
C LYS A 194 5.50 4.07 1.62
N VAL A 195 6.07 4.84 0.71
CA VAL A 195 5.33 5.37 -0.43
C VAL A 195 6.22 5.49 -1.65
N GLY A 196 5.70 5.16 -2.82
CA GLY A 196 6.50 5.21 -4.03
C GLY A 196 5.91 4.42 -5.18
N LEU A 197 6.79 4.04 -6.09
CA LEU A 197 6.48 3.31 -7.31
C LEU A 197 6.19 1.83 -7.00
N VAL A 198 5.27 1.25 -7.75
CA VAL A 198 5.04 -0.19 -7.80
C VAL A 198 5.95 -0.76 -8.91
N PRO A 199 6.67 -1.89 -8.69
CA PRO A 199 6.55 -2.79 -7.54
C PRO A 199 7.49 -2.49 -6.36
N SER A 200 8.43 -1.56 -6.49
CA SER A 200 9.52 -1.36 -5.52
C SER A 200 9.04 -1.01 -4.11
N VAL A 201 7.97 -0.21 -3.96
CA VAL A 201 7.36 0.12 -2.66
C VAL A 201 6.75 -1.09 -1.94
N LEU A 202 6.45 -2.17 -2.66
CA LEU A 202 5.87 -3.38 -2.09
C LEU A 202 6.94 -4.37 -1.58
N TRP A 203 8.22 -4.11 -1.84
CA TRP A 203 9.28 -5.01 -1.38
C TRP A 203 9.45 -4.92 0.13
N VAL A 204 9.52 -6.09 0.76
CA VAL A 204 9.78 -6.19 2.21
C VAL A 204 11.23 -5.79 2.47
N GLU A 205 12.15 -6.35 1.68
CA GLU A 205 13.57 -6.01 1.64
C GLU A 205 13.83 -4.84 0.68
N GLY A 206 14.59 -3.85 1.13
CA GLY A 206 15.00 -2.70 0.32
C GLY A 206 16.28 -2.99 -0.48
N CYS A 207 17.21 -2.02 -0.47
CA CYS A 207 18.58 -2.24 -0.96
C CYS A 207 19.38 -3.12 0.02
N ALA A 208 19.16 -4.44 -0.01
CA ALA A 208 19.88 -5.44 0.77
C ALA A 208 20.48 -6.52 -0.14
#